data_AF-A0A9P1FVJ1-F1
#
_entry.id   AF-A0A9P1FVJ1-F1
#
_cell.length_a   1.000
_cell.length_b   1.000
_cell.length_c   1.000
_cell.angle_alpha   90.00
_cell.angle_beta   90.00
_cell.angle_gamma   90.00
#
_symmetry.space_group_name_H-M   'P 1'
#
loop_
_entity.id
_entity.type
_entity.pdbx_description
1 polymer ?
#
loop_
_entity_poly.entity_id
_entity_poly.type
_entity_poly.pdbx_seq_one_letter_code
_entity_poly.pdbx_strand_id
1 'polypeptide(L)'
;MLHCRWPLNRVRGTSRLPRSVVQRSVWSRTREERYHRLQREIRHLGEVADLEDLKTQVPKAWHAVEKFLDPCDAEERGVAMLPGRARSVAGSVVEELQRGRQASQEGLRNFDRTAEELQELQSLHGSPSDPLVQRVPLSVPLTVLLDGLCPHEVGCLMRTCEAAGVQELLLCGETPGPLDARVLKTSLKAEEFLPHRKVGPLKFELERLEEAGIQTWTLEWVSKVRGRRAPVIPEVPCPPVALALSADPLRHLRRVAVP
;
A
#
# COMPACT_ATOMS: atom_id res chain seq x y z
N MET A 1 -24.65 31.35 48.13
CA MET A 1 -24.45 32.81 48.20
C MET A 1 -23.44 33.08 49.29
N LEU A 2 -22.25 33.59 48.97
CA LEU A 2 -21.41 34.36 49.90
C LEU A 2 -20.39 35.15 49.08
N HIS A 3 -20.35 36.44 49.39
CA HIS A 3 -19.80 37.54 48.62
C HIS A 3 -18.28 37.67 48.73
N CYS A 4 -17.71 38.22 47.65
CA CYS A 4 -16.34 38.71 47.52
C CYS A 4 -15.96 39.78 48.55
N ARG A 5 -14.68 39.80 48.97
CA ARG A 5 -13.93 41.01 49.29
C ARG A 5 -12.47 40.88 48.84
N TRP A 6 -12.07 41.77 47.93
CA TRP A 6 -10.69 42.06 47.56
C TRP A 6 -10.12 43.13 48.50
N PRO A 7 -8.82 43.10 48.84
CA PRO A 7 -8.09 44.31 49.18
C PRO A 7 -7.28 44.79 47.96
N LEU A 8 -7.63 46.00 47.50
CA LEU A 8 -6.77 46.86 46.71
C LEU A 8 -5.52 47.19 47.53
N ASN A 9 -4.33 46.96 46.97
CA ASN A 9 -3.15 47.70 47.41
C ASN A 9 -2.39 48.28 46.22
N ARG A 10 -2.35 49.60 46.22
CA ARG A 10 -1.69 50.50 45.27
C ARG A 10 -0.23 50.61 45.71
N VAL A 11 0.73 50.31 44.85
CA VAL A 11 2.10 50.80 45.01
C VAL A 11 2.59 51.36 43.68
N ARG A 12 2.66 52.69 43.61
CA ARG A 12 3.54 53.41 42.69
C ARG A 12 4.96 53.27 43.23
N GLY A 13 5.92 53.00 42.35
CA GLY A 13 7.32 53.00 42.73
C GLY A 13 8.18 52.45 41.61
N THR A 14 8.59 53.33 40.71
CA THR A 14 9.66 53.11 39.74
C THR A 14 10.94 52.71 40.48
N SER A 15 11.31 51.43 40.47
CA SER A 15 12.66 51.01 40.80
C SER A 15 13.22 50.23 39.61
N ARG A 16 14.25 50.82 39.00
CA ARG A 16 15.07 50.18 37.97
C ARG A 16 15.65 48.90 38.56
N LEU A 17 15.15 47.76 38.12
CA LEU A 17 15.77 46.48 38.42
C LEU A 17 17.06 46.33 37.60
N PRO A 18 18.13 45.77 38.20
CA PRO A 18 19.47 45.75 37.64
C PRO A 18 19.55 44.91 36.36
N ARG A 19 20.34 45.41 35.40
CA ARG A 19 20.59 44.86 34.05
C ARG A 19 21.34 43.52 34.00
N SER A 20 21.34 42.72 35.07
CA SER A 20 22.27 41.59 35.23
C SER A 20 21.64 40.24 35.56
N VAL A 21 20.32 40.07 35.40
CA VAL A 21 19.69 38.73 35.48
C VAL A 21 18.59 38.59 34.43
N VAL A 22 18.92 38.81 33.16
CA VAL A 22 18.18 38.17 32.07
C VAL A 22 18.80 36.79 31.90
N GLN A 23 18.02 35.77 32.24
CA GLN A 23 18.37 34.37 32.12
C GLN A 23 19.10 34.11 30.80
N ARG A 24 20.39 33.79 30.90
CA ARG A 24 21.13 33.10 29.84
C ARG A 24 20.56 31.69 29.74
N SER A 25 19.61 31.49 28.84
CA SER A 25 19.27 30.15 28.38
C SER A 25 19.03 30.17 26.87
N VAL A 26 19.61 29.18 26.18
CA VAL A 26 19.19 28.66 24.87
C VAL A 26 19.52 29.52 23.62
N TRP A 27 20.79 29.77 23.33
CA TRP A 27 21.21 30.38 22.03
C TRP A 27 22.34 29.65 21.30
N SER A 28 22.48 28.34 21.52
CA SER A 28 23.19 27.47 20.58
C SER A 28 22.41 26.17 20.47
N ARG A 29 21.71 25.98 19.36
CA ARG A 29 21.37 24.64 18.92
C ARG A 29 21.92 24.51 17.51
N THR A 30 22.97 23.71 17.39
CA THR A 30 23.74 23.56 16.15
C THR A 30 22.84 23.08 15.01
N ARG A 31 23.35 23.13 13.79
CA ARG A 31 22.68 22.51 12.62
C ARG A 31 22.27 21.06 12.92
N GLU A 32 23.12 20.31 13.63
CA GLU A 32 22.88 18.92 14.04
C GLU A 32 21.67 18.77 14.97
N GLU A 33 21.48 19.69 15.92
CA GLU A 33 20.31 19.64 16.80
C GLU A 33 19.00 19.87 16.03
N ARG A 34 19.02 20.78 15.05
CA ARG A 34 17.87 20.99 14.16
C ARG A 34 17.64 19.75 13.30
N TYR A 35 18.71 19.17 12.74
CA TYR A 35 18.66 17.92 11.98
C TYR A 35 17.97 16.80 12.77
N HIS A 36 18.44 16.51 13.99
CA HIS A 36 17.83 15.46 14.81
C HIS A 36 16.38 15.77 15.19
N ARG A 37 16.04 17.04 15.44
CA ARG A 37 14.66 17.44 15.71
C ARG A 37 13.75 17.17 14.52
N LEU A 38 14.18 17.53 13.31
CA LEU A 38 13.44 17.26 12.07
C LEU A 38 13.30 15.76 11.81
N GLN A 39 14.40 15.02 11.89
CA GLN A 39 14.41 13.57 11.65
C GLN A 39 13.50 12.82 12.63
N ARG A 40 13.47 13.25 13.90
CA ARG A 40 12.56 12.70 14.92
C ARG A 40 11.09 12.95 14.56
N GLU A 41 10.75 14.15 14.12
CA GLU A 41 9.36 14.48 13.73
C GLU A 41 8.92 13.70 12.48
N ILE A 42 9.78 13.57 11.47
CA ILE A 42 9.51 12.74 10.28
C ILE A 42 9.23 11.28 10.70
N ARG A 43 10.08 10.72 11.58
CA ARG A 43 9.89 9.36 12.10
C ARG A 43 8.60 9.22 12.92
N HIS A 44 8.25 10.22 13.72
CA HIS A 44 7.00 10.23 14.49
C HIS A 44 5.76 10.23 13.60
N LEU A 45 5.85 10.80 12.40
CA LEU A 45 4.78 10.80 11.41
C LEU A 45 4.71 9.49 10.58
N GLY A 46 5.52 8.48 10.93
CA GLY A 46 5.47 7.15 10.32
C GLY A 46 6.31 7.00 9.05
N GLU A 47 7.14 7.98 8.73
CA GLU A 47 8.04 7.94 7.57
C GLU A 47 9.48 7.66 7.99
N VAL A 48 10.20 6.88 7.19
CA VAL A 48 11.64 6.71 7.31
C VAL A 48 12.25 7.28 6.03
N ALA A 49 12.88 8.44 6.15
CA ALA A 49 13.60 9.09 5.06
C ALA A 49 14.95 9.56 5.59
N ASP A 50 16.02 9.21 4.89
CA ASP A 50 17.32 9.82 5.14
C ASP A 50 17.35 11.22 4.55
N LEU A 51 17.75 12.18 5.39
CA LEU A 51 17.73 13.60 5.05
C LEU A 51 18.72 13.97 3.94
N GLU A 52 19.70 13.10 3.66
CA GLU A 52 20.66 13.25 2.56
C GLU A 52 19.99 13.10 1.18
N ASP A 53 18.98 12.23 1.07
CA ASP A 53 18.21 11.99 -0.18
C ASP A 53 16.93 12.82 -0.28
N LEU A 54 16.61 13.62 0.75
CA LEU A 54 15.35 14.33 0.83
C LEU A 54 15.20 15.38 -0.28
N LYS A 55 16.29 16.01 -0.73
CA LYS A 55 16.25 17.05 -1.76
C LYS A 55 15.68 16.53 -3.09
N THR A 56 16.02 15.30 -3.44
CA THR A 56 15.54 14.62 -4.64
C THR A 56 14.11 14.11 -4.47
N GLN A 57 13.75 13.65 -3.27
CA GLN A 57 12.43 13.07 -3.01
C GLN A 57 11.32 14.11 -2.77
N VAL A 58 11.66 15.26 -2.18
CA VAL A 58 10.70 16.32 -1.82
C VAL A 58 11.14 17.70 -2.30
N PRO A 59 11.28 17.92 -3.62
CA PRO A 59 11.78 19.17 -4.17
C PRO A 59 10.92 20.39 -3.79
N LYS A 60 9.62 20.24 -3.56
CA LYS A 60 8.74 21.36 -3.20
C LYS A 60 8.90 21.75 -1.72
N ALA A 61 9.03 20.78 -0.83
CA ALA A 61 9.23 21.00 0.60
C ALA A 61 10.69 21.30 0.97
N TRP A 62 11.65 21.02 0.08
CA TRP A 62 13.08 21.19 0.35
C TRP A 62 13.45 22.59 0.82
N HIS A 63 12.87 23.64 0.23
CA HIS A 63 13.14 25.03 0.66
C HIS A 63 12.81 25.27 2.14
N ALA A 64 11.75 24.63 2.66
CA ALA A 64 11.39 24.72 4.07
C ALA A 64 12.36 23.92 4.96
N VAL A 65 12.88 22.80 4.46
CA VAL A 65 13.92 22.00 5.13
C VAL A 65 15.24 22.77 5.19
N GLU A 66 15.67 23.34 4.08
CA GLU A 66 16.92 24.11 3.96
C GLU A 66 16.90 25.33 4.88
N LYS A 67 15.84 26.16 4.86
CA LYS A 67 15.70 27.29 5.79
C LYS A 67 15.65 26.88 7.26
N PHE A 68 15.15 25.68 7.53
CA PHE A 68 15.12 25.17 8.89
C PHE A 68 16.50 24.68 9.35
N LEU A 69 17.25 23.97 8.49
CA LEU A 69 18.56 23.43 8.83
C LEU A 69 19.64 24.52 8.80
N ASP A 70 19.63 25.37 7.78
CA ASP A 70 20.67 26.34 7.46
C ASP A 70 20.08 27.76 7.24
N PRO A 71 19.48 28.36 8.28
CA PRO A 71 18.91 29.72 8.21
C PRO A 71 19.97 30.78 7.92
N CYS A 72 19.67 31.72 7.03
CA CYS A 72 20.64 32.69 6.53
C CYS A 72 20.87 33.88 7.46
N ASP A 73 19.90 34.22 8.32
CA ASP A 73 19.98 35.39 9.20
C ASP A 73 19.50 35.10 10.64
N ALA A 74 19.45 36.13 11.48
CA ALA A 74 19.03 36.01 12.87
C ALA A 74 17.51 35.79 13.03
N GLU A 75 16.71 36.33 12.11
CA GLU A 75 15.25 36.21 12.12
C GLU A 75 14.83 34.78 11.73
N GLU A 76 15.38 34.25 10.64
CA GLU A 76 15.17 32.87 10.21
C GLU A 76 15.66 31.87 11.26
N ARG A 77 16.78 32.16 11.93
CA ARG A 77 17.22 31.36 13.10
C ARG A 77 16.19 31.38 14.22
N GLY A 78 15.61 32.54 14.53
CA GLY A 78 14.53 32.66 15.52
C GLY A 78 13.33 31.80 15.15
N VAL A 79 12.90 31.84 13.89
CA VAL A 79 11.78 31.05 13.36
C VAL A 79 12.08 29.54 13.42
N ALA A 80 13.28 29.11 13.03
CA ALA A 80 13.69 27.71 13.10
C ALA A 80 13.64 27.16 14.54
N MET A 81 13.87 28.01 15.53
CA MET A 81 13.87 27.61 16.93
C MET A 81 12.47 27.49 17.54
N LEU A 82 11.44 28.05 16.91
CA LEU A 82 10.07 28.04 17.42
C LEU A 82 9.57 26.61 17.75
N PRO A 83 8.82 26.45 18.86
CA PRO A 83 8.13 25.20 19.16
C PRO A 83 7.21 24.82 18.00
N GLY A 84 7.24 23.55 17.61
CA GLY A 84 6.41 23.04 16.51
C GLY A 84 6.92 23.33 15.09
N ARG A 85 7.96 24.18 14.91
CA ARG A 85 8.50 24.45 13.56
C ARG A 85 9.03 23.19 12.88
N ALA A 86 9.75 22.34 13.61
CA ALA A 86 10.22 21.06 13.05
C ALA A 86 9.06 20.15 12.63
N ARG A 87 7.97 20.11 13.42
CA ARG A 87 6.78 19.33 13.09
C ARG A 87 6.07 19.87 11.85
N SER A 88 5.99 21.19 11.69
CA SER A 88 5.44 21.83 10.50
C SER A 88 6.26 21.48 9.25
N VAL A 89 7.59 21.59 9.31
CA VAL A 89 8.48 21.23 8.20
C VAL A 89 8.37 19.73 7.89
N ALA A 90 8.38 18.87 8.92
CA ALA A 90 8.17 17.44 8.76
C ALA A 90 6.82 17.12 8.11
N GLY A 91 5.74 17.83 8.47
CA GLY A 91 4.44 17.67 7.86
C GLY A 91 4.48 17.91 6.35
N SER A 92 5.11 18.99 5.89
CA SER A 92 5.27 19.28 4.45
C SER A 92 6.08 18.22 3.71
N VAL A 93 7.17 17.73 4.33
CA VAL A 93 7.98 16.63 3.79
C VAL A 93 7.14 15.36 3.62
N VAL A 94 6.47 14.95 4.69
CA VAL A 94 5.68 13.71 4.71
C VAL A 94 4.54 13.77 3.72
N GLU A 95 3.87 14.91 3.61
CA GLU A 95 2.78 15.12 2.65
C GLU A 95 3.26 14.99 1.19
N GLU A 96 4.44 15.52 0.87
CA GLU A 96 5.02 15.38 -0.47
C GLU A 96 5.48 13.95 -0.75
N LEU A 97 6.12 13.28 0.21
CA LEU A 97 6.48 11.85 0.09
C LEU A 97 5.24 10.97 -0.14
N GLN A 98 4.17 11.21 0.61
CA GLN A 98 2.92 10.47 0.46
C GLN A 98 2.29 10.72 -0.91
N ARG A 99 2.23 11.98 -1.36
CA ARG A 99 1.72 12.34 -2.68
C ARG A 99 2.55 11.71 -3.81
N GLY A 100 3.88 11.72 -3.68
CA GLY A 100 4.78 11.08 -4.64
C GLY A 100 4.52 9.58 -4.73
N ARG A 101 4.34 8.89 -3.60
CA ARG A 101 3.96 7.46 -3.62
C ARG A 101 2.58 7.23 -4.22
N GLN A 102 1.59 8.06 -3.92
CA GLN A 102 0.25 7.95 -4.52
C GLN A 102 0.30 8.12 -6.05
N ALA A 103 1.06 9.09 -6.56
CA ALA A 103 1.25 9.28 -7.99
C ALA A 103 1.99 8.09 -8.64
N SER A 104 3.04 7.57 -8.00
CA SER A 104 3.71 6.35 -8.46
C SER A 104 2.80 5.12 -8.42
N GLN A 105 1.90 5.03 -7.44
CA GLN A 105 0.88 3.98 -7.34
C GLN A 105 -0.16 4.08 -8.45
N GLU A 106 -0.48 5.27 -8.93
CA GLU A 106 -1.37 5.47 -10.08
C GLU A 106 -0.77 4.92 -11.37
N GLY A 107 0.56 5.02 -11.54
CA GLY A 107 1.29 4.38 -12.65
C GLY A 107 1.53 2.87 -12.50
N LEU A 108 1.26 2.30 -11.32
CA LEU A 108 1.32 0.86 -11.04
C LEU A 108 -0.03 0.15 -11.29
N ARG A 109 -1.04 0.88 -11.78
CA ARG A 109 -2.30 0.28 -12.22
C ARG A 109 -2.04 -0.51 -13.50
N ASN A 110 -2.50 -1.76 -13.55
CA ASN A 110 -2.55 -2.48 -14.81
C ASN A 110 -3.70 -1.87 -15.62
N PHE A 111 -3.37 -1.30 -16.77
CA PHE A 111 -4.39 -1.06 -17.78
C PHE A 111 -4.49 -2.37 -18.57
N ASP A 112 -5.58 -3.10 -18.40
CA ASP A 112 -5.88 -4.24 -19.26
C ASP A 112 -6.12 -3.72 -20.69
N ARG A 113 -5.05 -3.71 -21.48
CA ARG A 113 -5.08 -3.35 -22.90
C ARG A 113 -5.46 -4.53 -23.77
N THR A 114 -5.67 -5.72 -23.19
CA THR A 114 -5.89 -6.95 -23.95
C THR A 114 -7.09 -6.80 -24.88
N ALA A 115 -8.18 -6.19 -24.42
CA ALA A 115 -9.38 -5.99 -25.24
C ALA A 115 -9.14 -5.01 -26.40
N GLU A 116 -8.43 -3.90 -26.16
CA GLU A 116 -8.08 -2.91 -27.18
C GLU A 116 -7.10 -3.47 -28.20
N GLU A 117 -6.05 -4.16 -27.73
CA GLU A 117 -5.06 -4.86 -28.56
C GLU A 117 -5.71 -5.97 -29.40
N LEU A 118 -6.68 -6.71 -28.83
CA LEU A 118 -7.45 -7.71 -29.57
C LEU A 118 -8.34 -7.09 -30.64
N GLN A 119 -9.01 -5.98 -30.32
CA GLN A 119 -9.82 -5.24 -31.28
C GLN A 119 -8.96 -4.66 -32.41
N GLU A 120 -7.77 -4.15 -32.08
CA GLU A 120 -6.80 -3.65 -33.04
C GLU A 120 -6.27 -4.80 -33.94
N LEU A 121 -5.88 -5.93 -33.36
CA LEU A 121 -5.47 -7.13 -34.10
C LEU A 121 -6.59 -7.65 -35.03
N GLN A 122 -7.83 -7.70 -34.56
CA GLN A 122 -9.00 -8.09 -35.35
C GLN A 122 -9.28 -7.11 -36.50
N SER A 123 -9.10 -5.81 -36.26
CA SER A 123 -9.28 -4.77 -37.28
C SER A 123 -8.18 -4.79 -38.35
N LEU A 124 -6.95 -5.12 -37.98
CA LEU A 124 -5.80 -5.25 -38.89
C LEU A 124 -5.83 -6.56 -39.68
N HIS A 125 -6.34 -7.65 -39.09
CA HIS A 125 -6.33 -9.01 -39.65
C HIS A 125 -7.75 -9.53 -39.94
N GLY A 126 -8.65 -8.67 -40.46
CA GLY A 126 -10.10 -8.85 -40.57
C GLY A 126 -10.68 -10.09 -41.27
N SER A 127 -9.92 -11.17 -41.47
CA SER A 127 -10.44 -12.49 -41.80
C SER A 127 -10.48 -13.41 -40.58
N PRO A 128 -11.63 -14.01 -40.21
CA PRO A 128 -11.72 -14.99 -39.11
C PRO A 128 -10.89 -16.28 -39.33
N SER A 129 -10.32 -16.44 -40.52
CA SER A 129 -9.37 -17.51 -40.86
C SER A 129 -7.90 -17.14 -40.60
N ASP A 130 -7.59 -15.94 -40.11
CA ASP A 130 -6.22 -15.54 -39.83
C ASP A 130 -5.64 -16.36 -38.65
N PRO A 131 -4.53 -17.09 -38.84
CA PRO A 131 -3.93 -17.91 -37.79
C PRO A 131 -3.41 -17.09 -36.58
N LEU A 132 -3.21 -15.77 -36.70
CA LEU A 132 -2.90 -14.89 -35.58
C LEU A 132 -4.14 -14.57 -34.74
N VAL A 133 -5.31 -14.44 -35.38
CA VAL A 133 -6.61 -14.24 -34.70
C VAL A 133 -7.09 -15.53 -34.03
N GLN A 134 -6.81 -16.71 -34.62
CA GLN A 134 -7.12 -18.02 -34.02
C GLN A 134 -6.24 -18.39 -32.82
N ARG A 135 -5.11 -17.70 -32.64
CA ARG A 135 -4.22 -17.84 -31.47
C ARG A 135 -4.65 -16.99 -30.29
N VAL A 136 -5.65 -16.13 -30.45
CA VAL A 136 -6.28 -15.42 -29.35
C VAL A 136 -6.95 -16.47 -28.46
N PRO A 137 -6.45 -16.71 -27.25
CA PRO A 137 -7.07 -17.70 -26.38
C PRO A 137 -8.51 -17.22 -26.10
N LEU A 138 -9.48 -18.08 -26.40
CA LEU A 138 -10.80 -18.00 -25.77
C LEU A 138 -10.53 -17.96 -24.26
N SER A 139 -10.69 -16.79 -23.65
CA SER A 139 -10.45 -16.58 -22.23
C SER A 139 -11.28 -17.61 -21.46
N VAL A 140 -10.61 -18.60 -20.88
CA VAL A 140 -11.25 -19.56 -19.99
C VAL A 140 -11.56 -18.79 -18.71
N PRO A 141 -12.83 -18.65 -18.28
CA PRO A 141 -13.16 -17.91 -17.08
C PRO A 141 -12.45 -18.53 -15.88
N LEU A 142 -11.55 -17.77 -15.28
CA LEU A 142 -10.76 -18.19 -14.12
C LEU A 142 -11.32 -17.54 -12.86
N THR A 143 -11.78 -18.37 -11.92
CA THR A 143 -12.11 -17.96 -10.55
C THR A 143 -10.96 -18.34 -9.63
N VAL A 144 -10.55 -17.47 -8.71
CA VAL A 144 -9.49 -17.78 -7.74
C VAL A 144 -10.07 -17.80 -6.32
N LEU A 145 -9.72 -18.82 -5.54
CA LEU A 145 -10.12 -18.97 -4.14
C LEU A 145 -8.89 -18.79 -3.25
N LEU A 146 -8.98 -17.94 -2.23
CA LEU A 146 -7.92 -17.69 -1.25
C LEU A 146 -8.35 -18.16 0.14
N ASP A 147 -7.57 -19.05 0.75
CA ASP A 147 -7.87 -19.60 2.08
C ASP A 147 -6.70 -19.50 3.05
N GLY A 148 -6.95 -18.98 4.25
CA GLY A 148 -5.97 -18.90 5.33
C GLY A 148 -4.79 -17.94 5.09
N LEU A 149 -4.84 -17.11 4.05
CA LEU A 149 -3.76 -16.17 3.72
C LEU A 149 -3.76 -14.94 4.64
N CYS A 150 -2.60 -14.32 4.83
CA CYS A 150 -2.50 -13.11 5.63
C CYS A 150 -2.70 -11.82 4.78
N PRO A 151 -2.94 -10.64 5.41
CA PRO A 151 -3.39 -9.45 4.68
C PRO A 151 -2.48 -8.99 3.53
N HIS A 152 -1.16 -9.09 3.71
CA HIS A 152 -0.23 -8.64 2.69
C HIS A 152 -0.20 -9.55 1.46
N GLU A 153 -0.30 -10.88 1.68
CA GLU A 153 -0.41 -11.89 0.62
C GLU A 153 -1.68 -11.69 -0.20
N VAL A 154 -2.82 -11.48 0.49
CA VAL A 154 -4.10 -11.21 -0.16
C VAL A 154 -3.99 -10.00 -1.09
N GLY A 155 -3.51 -8.85 -0.59
CA GLY A 155 -3.40 -7.66 -1.45
C GLY A 155 -2.45 -7.85 -2.62
N CYS A 156 -1.32 -8.55 -2.45
CA CYS A 156 -0.44 -8.89 -3.56
C CYS A 156 -1.14 -9.79 -4.60
N LEU A 157 -1.89 -10.80 -4.15
CA LEU A 157 -2.63 -11.70 -5.04
C LEU A 157 -3.78 -11.01 -5.74
N MET A 158 -4.47 -10.04 -5.10
CA MET A 158 -5.48 -9.23 -5.77
C MET A 158 -4.90 -8.50 -6.97
N ARG A 159 -3.70 -7.92 -6.86
CA ARG A 159 -3.00 -7.29 -7.99
C ARG A 159 -2.66 -8.27 -9.09
N THR A 160 -2.19 -9.46 -8.73
CA THR A 160 -1.88 -10.51 -9.70
C THR A 160 -3.13 -10.98 -10.42
N CYS A 161 -4.24 -11.17 -9.71
CA CYS A 161 -5.51 -11.62 -10.26
C CYS A 161 -6.12 -10.57 -11.20
N GLU A 162 -6.09 -9.30 -10.79
CA GLU A 162 -6.50 -8.17 -11.62
C GLU A 162 -5.67 -8.11 -12.91
N ALA A 163 -4.34 -8.17 -12.81
CA ALA A 163 -3.44 -8.19 -13.97
C ALA A 163 -3.67 -9.38 -14.91
N ALA A 164 -4.05 -10.53 -14.34
CA ALA A 164 -4.25 -11.78 -15.07
C ALA A 164 -5.65 -11.90 -15.68
N GLY A 165 -6.53 -10.91 -15.51
CA GLY A 165 -7.91 -10.96 -16.01
C GLY A 165 -8.75 -12.05 -15.33
N VAL A 166 -8.47 -12.34 -14.05
CA VAL A 166 -9.28 -13.26 -13.24
C VAL A 166 -10.71 -12.73 -13.16
N GLN A 167 -11.69 -13.61 -13.39
CA GLN A 167 -13.10 -13.25 -13.40
C GLN A 167 -13.58 -12.80 -12.01
N GLU A 168 -13.23 -13.56 -10.98
CA GLU A 168 -13.56 -13.22 -9.60
C GLU A 168 -12.61 -13.85 -8.57
N LEU A 169 -12.51 -13.19 -7.43
CA LEU A 169 -11.74 -13.64 -6.26
C LEU A 169 -12.66 -14.00 -5.09
N LEU A 170 -12.56 -15.22 -4.60
CA LEU A 170 -13.32 -15.71 -3.44
C LEU A 170 -12.42 -15.77 -2.22
N LEU A 171 -12.76 -15.01 -1.20
CA LEU A 171 -12.04 -14.96 0.07
C LEU A 171 -12.68 -15.96 1.03
N CYS A 172 -12.07 -17.12 1.21
CA CYS A 172 -12.61 -18.22 2.01
C CYS A 172 -12.35 -18.01 3.51
N GLY A 173 -13.27 -18.52 4.33
CA GLY A 173 -13.12 -18.59 5.79
C GLY A 173 -12.74 -17.25 6.44
N GLU A 174 -11.62 -17.23 7.17
CA GLU A 174 -11.11 -16.07 7.90
C GLU A 174 -10.15 -15.19 7.07
N THR A 175 -9.93 -15.49 5.79
CA THR A 175 -9.00 -14.75 4.92
C THR A 175 -9.35 -13.25 4.86
N PRO A 176 -8.47 -12.31 5.22
CA PRO A 176 -8.81 -10.89 5.27
C PRO A 176 -9.26 -10.38 3.89
N GLY A 177 -10.21 -9.43 3.89
CA GLY A 177 -10.72 -8.80 2.66
C GLY A 177 -10.42 -7.31 2.58
N PRO A 178 -10.87 -6.63 1.52
CA PRO A 178 -10.56 -5.21 1.26
C PRO A 178 -11.26 -4.20 2.19
N LEU A 179 -11.86 -4.66 3.29
CA LEU A 179 -12.22 -3.81 4.43
C LEU A 179 -11.04 -3.64 5.43
N ASP A 180 -9.99 -4.48 5.31
CA ASP A 180 -8.78 -4.40 6.13
C ASP A 180 -7.77 -3.44 5.47
N ALA A 181 -7.40 -2.37 6.18
CA ALA A 181 -6.43 -1.38 5.72
C ALA A 181 -5.06 -1.98 5.33
N ARG A 182 -4.70 -3.13 5.90
CA ARG A 182 -3.45 -3.85 5.58
C ARG A 182 -3.52 -4.53 4.21
N VAL A 183 -4.70 -5.00 3.80
CA VAL A 183 -4.95 -5.52 2.44
C VAL A 183 -4.90 -4.37 1.44
N LEU A 184 -5.60 -3.27 1.73
CA LEU A 184 -5.65 -2.07 0.87
C LEU A 184 -4.26 -1.49 0.58
N LYS A 185 -3.36 -1.53 1.58
CA LYS A 185 -1.99 -1.06 1.43
C LYS A 185 -1.23 -1.82 0.33
N THR A 186 -1.46 -3.11 0.17
CA THR A 186 -0.73 -3.96 -0.77
C THR A 186 -1.50 -4.27 -2.05
N SER A 187 -2.84 -4.14 -2.05
CA SER A 187 -3.70 -4.31 -3.24
C SER A 187 -3.57 -3.18 -4.25
N LEU A 188 -3.09 -2.00 -3.86
CA LEU A 188 -2.93 -0.85 -4.75
C LEU A 188 -4.20 -0.54 -5.56
N LYS A 189 -5.37 -0.60 -4.93
CA LYS A 189 -6.70 -0.39 -5.54
C LYS A 189 -7.19 -1.47 -6.49
N ALA A 190 -6.51 -2.62 -6.57
CA ALA A 190 -6.99 -3.75 -7.36
C ALA A 190 -8.41 -4.18 -6.97
N GLU A 191 -8.81 -3.99 -5.71
CA GLU A 191 -10.17 -4.26 -5.22
C GLU A 191 -11.27 -3.43 -5.89
N GLU A 192 -10.95 -2.26 -6.46
CA GLU A 192 -11.94 -1.43 -7.16
C GLU A 192 -12.32 -2.04 -8.53
N PHE A 193 -11.47 -2.91 -9.08
CA PHE A 193 -11.57 -3.43 -10.46
C PHE A 193 -11.74 -4.94 -10.53
N LEU A 194 -11.23 -5.68 -9.54
CA LEU A 194 -11.36 -7.14 -9.45
C LEU A 194 -12.62 -7.50 -8.66
N PRO A 195 -13.63 -8.14 -9.29
CA PRO A 195 -14.78 -8.67 -8.56
C PRO A 195 -14.32 -9.62 -7.47
N HIS A 196 -14.77 -9.38 -6.23
CA HIS A 196 -14.37 -10.21 -5.11
C HIS A 196 -15.50 -10.30 -4.08
N ARG A 197 -15.55 -11.41 -3.34
CA ARG A 197 -16.48 -11.55 -2.21
C ARG A 197 -15.97 -12.50 -1.15
N LYS A 198 -16.51 -12.34 0.06
CA LYS A 198 -16.35 -13.28 1.16
C LYS A 198 -17.25 -14.49 0.95
N VAL A 199 -16.69 -15.68 1.13
CA VAL A 199 -17.41 -16.96 1.06
C VAL A 199 -17.14 -17.79 2.31
N GLY A 200 -17.84 -18.93 2.43
CA GLY A 200 -17.66 -19.87 3.52
C GLY A 200 -16.31 -20.58 3.51
N PRO A 201 -16.18 -21.69 4.26
CA PRO A 201 -14.97 -22.50 4.27
C PRO A 201 -14.65 -23.05 2.88
N LEU A 202 -13.36 -23.05 2.51
CA LEU A 202 -12.88 -23.42 1.17
C LEU A 202 -13.43 -24.77 0.69
N LYS A 203 -13.47 -25.78 1.56
CA LYS A 203 -13.96 -27.12 1.22
C LYS A 203 -15.37 -27.09 0.64
N PHE A 204 -16.30 -26.42 1.31
CA PHE A 204 -17.70 -26.35 0.87
C PHE A 204 -17.84 -25.57 -0.43
N GLU A 205 -17.01 -24.54 -0.61
CA GLU A 205 -17.03 -23.74 -1.82
C GLU A 205 -16.51 -24.52 -3.03
N LEU A 206 -15.47 -25.34 -2.85
CA LEU A 206 -14.99 -26.23 -3.90
C LEU A 206 -16.01 -27.29 -4.28
N GLU A 207 -16.67 -27.93 -3.30
CA GLU A 207 -17.77 -28.87 -3.55
C GLU A 207 -18.90 -28.19 -4.35
N ARG A 208 -19.29 -26.97 -3.96
CA ARG A 208 -20.31 -26.17 -4.67
C ARG A 208 -19.92 -25.86 -6.12
N LEU A 209 -18.66 -25.53 -6.36
CA LEU A 209 -18.14 -25.22 -7.71
C LEU A 209 -18.09 -26.49 -8.57
N GLU A 210 -17.65 -27.62 -8.01
CA GLU A 210 -17.65 -28.92 -8.71
C GLU A 210 -19.08 -29.36 -9.10
N GLU A 211 -20.04 -29.21 -8.18
CA GLU A 211 -21.47 -29.48 -8.45
C GLU A 211 -22.04 -28.57 -9.56
N ALA A 212 -21.51 -27.35 -9.69
CA ALA A 212 -21.85 -26.42 -10.77
C ALA A 212 -21.14 -26.75 -12.10
N GLY A 213 -20.35 -27.82 -12.17
CA GLY A 213 -19.61 -28.24 -13.36
C GLY A 213 -18.34 -27.43 -13.61
N ILE A 214 -17.87 -26.65 -12.63
CA ILE A 214 -16.63 -25.87 -12.70
C ILE A 214 -15.47 -26.78 -12.32
N GLN A 215 -14.40 -26.75 -13.11
CA GLN A 215 -13.22 -27.56 -12.81
C GLN A 215 -12.41 -26.91 -11.71
N THR A 216 -12.21 -27.62 -10.60
CA THR A 216 -11.46 -27.14 -9.44
C THR A 216 -10.02 -27.66 -9.43
N TRP A 217 -9.05 -26.76 -9.32
CA TRP A 217 -7.63 -27.06 -9.16
C TRP A 217 -7.13 -26.48 -7.84
N THR A 218 -6.28 -27.23 -7.15
CA THR A 218 -5.63 -26.79 -5.91
C THR A 218 -4.13 -26.69 -6.10
N LEU A 219 -3.54 -25.60 -5.64
CA LEU A 219 -2.09 -25.41 -5.59
C LEU A 219 -1.60 -25.80 -4.19
N GLU A 220 -0.79 -26.86 -4.12
CA GLU A 220 -0.22 -27.37 -2.87
C GLU A 220 1.30 -27.46 -2.96
N TRP A 221 2.00 -27.13 -1.88
CA TRP A 221 3.43 -27.35 -1.77
C TRP A 221 3.70 -28.78 -1.28
N VAL A 222 4.40 -29.58 -2.10
CA VAL A 222 4.73 -30.98 -1.77
C VAL A 222 6.24 -31.11 -1.57
N SER A 223 6.67 -31.48 -0.37
CA SER A 223 8.09 -31.58 0.01
C SER A 223 8.88 -32.68 -0.73
N LYS A 224 8.22 -33.54 -1.51
CA LYS A 224 8.84 -34.62 -2.28
C LYS A 224 8.08 -34.91 -3.57
N VAL A 225 8.59 -34.35 -4.65
CA VAL A 225 8.10 -34.60 -6.01
C VAL A 225 8.73 -35.92 -6.49
N ARG A 226 7.94 -37.00 -6.57
CA ARG A 226 8.42 -38.27 -7.15
C ARG A 226 8.45 -38.15 -8.68
N GLY A 227 9.58 -37.74 -9.23
CA GLY A 227 9.89 -37.83 -10.66
C GLY A 227 10.08 -36.48 -11.35
N ARG A 228 11.18 -36.34 -12.10
CA ARG A 228 11.48 -35.18 -12.95
C ARG A 228 10.71 -35.25 -14.27
N ARG A 229 9.45 -34.86 -14.28
CA ARG A 229 8.75 -34.48 -15.53
C ARG A 229 8.10 -33.12 -15.31
N ALA A 230 8.19 -32.25 -16.31
CA ALA A 230 7.46 -30.99 -16.31
C ALA A 230 5.96 -31.27 -16.12
N PRO A 231 5.23 -30.39 -15.41
CA PRO A 231 3.78 -30.53 -15.28
C PRO A 231 3.15 -30.60 -16.66
N VAL A 232 2.43 -31.68 -16.93
CA VAL A 232 1.53 -31.73 -18.08
C VAL A 232 0.27 -30.99 -17.64
N ILE A 233 0.16 -29.73 -18.05
CA ILE A 233 -1.12 -29.01 -17.97
C ILE A 233 -2.07 -29.80 -18.88
N PRO A 234 -3.11 -30.46 -18.35
CA PRO A 234 -4.04 -31.17 -19.20
C PRO A 234 -4.61 -30.17 -20.21
N GLU A 235 -4.73 -30.56 -21.47
CA GLU A 235 -5.50 -29.77 -22.44
C GLU A 235 -6.90 -29.60 -21.84
N VAL A 236 -7.22 -28.39 -21.44
CA VAL A 236 -8.48 -28.09 -20.78
C VAL A 236 -9.50 -27.90 -21.90
N PRO A 237 -10.55 -28.74 -22.01
CA PRO A 237 -11.58 -28.56 -23.03
C PRO A 237 -12.51 -27.40 -22.68
N CYS A 238 -11.99 -26.19 -22.52
CA CYS A 238 -12.71 -24.94 -22.29
C CYS A 238 -13.81 -24.90 -21.19
N PRO A 239 -13.81 -25.69 -20.08
CA PRO A 239 -14.71 -25.42 -18.97
C PRO A 239 -14.17 -24.24 -18.12
N PRO A 240 -15.02 -23.49 -17.41
CA PRO A 240 -14.55 -22.55 -16.40
C PRO A 240 -13.70 -23.27 -15.35
N VAL A 241 -12.62 -22.61 -14.90
CA VAL A 241 -11.66 -23.17 -13.93
C VAL A 241 -11.69 -22.36 -12.64
N ALA A 242 -11.67 -23.06 -11.52
CA ALA A 242 -11.53 -22.51 -10.19
C ALA A 242 -10.17 -22.93 -9.60
N LEU A 243 -9.29 -21.98 -9.31
CA LEU A 243 -7.97 -22.22 -8.73
C LEU A 243 -7.95 -21.84 -7.25
N ALA A 244 -7.73 -22.81 -6.37
CA ALA A 244 -7.60 -22.61 -4.94
C ALA A 244 -6.14 -22.49 -4.49
N LEU A 245 -5.86 -21.41 -3.77
CA LEU A 245 -4.60 -21.09 -3.10
C LEU A 245 -4.85 -21.09 -1.59
N SER A 246 -4.11 -21.92 -0.86
CA SER A 246 -4.28 -22.07 0.59
C SER A 246 -2.94 -21.98 1.32
N ALA A 247 -2.92 -21.30 2.47
CA ALA A 247 -1.77 -21.30 3.38
C ALA A 247 -1.51 -22.69 3.97
N ASP A 248 -2.58 -23.45 4.21
CA ASP A 248 -2.51 -24.81 4.75
C ASP A 248 -2.69 -25.85 3.65
N PRO A 249 -1.93 -26.97 3.67
CA PRO A 249 -2.08 -28.03 2.69
C PRO A 249 -3.49 -28.62 2.78
N LEU A 250 -4.16 -28.70 1.63
CA LEU A 250 -5.53 -29.16 1.50
C LEU A 250 -5.59 -30.69 1.60
N ARG A 251 -5.46 -31.20 2.83
CA ARG A 251 -5.29 -32.62 3.14
C ARG A 251 -6.39 -33.54 2.61
N HIS A 252 -7.56 -32.99 2.22
CA HIS A 252 -8.77 -33.73 1.90
C HIS A 252 -9.35 -33.48 0.50
N LEU A 253 -8.69 -32.70 -0.37
CA LEU A 253 -9.21 -32.36 -1.69
C LEU A 253 -8.48 -33.13 -2.80
N ARG A 254 -9.14 -33.29 -3.95
CA ARG A 254 -8.56 -33.94 -5.13
C ARG A 254 -7.32 -33.16 -5.56
N ARG A 255 -6.16 -33.78 -5.39
CA ARG A 255 -4.87 -33.16 -5.66
C ARG A 255 -4.62 -33.13 -7.15
N VAL A 256 -4.52 -31.94 -7.72
CA VAL A 256 -3.62 -31.75 -8.86
C VAL A 256 -2.26 -31.54 -8.22
N ALA A 257 -1.47 -32.60 -8.13
CA ALA A 257 -0.09 -32.45 -7.72
C ALA A 257 0.58 -31.56 -8.76
N VAL A 258 0.82 -30.30 -8.40
CA VAL A 258 1.78 -29.46 -9.08
C VAL A 258 3.14 -30.00 -8.63
N PRO A 259 3.90 -30.70 -9.51
CA PRO A 259 5.26 -31.12 -9.19
C PRO A 259 6.17 -29.91 -9.00
#